data_AF-A0A1W9MMC8-F1
#
_entry.id   AF-A0A1W9MMC8-F1
#
_cell.length_a   1.000
_cell.length_b   1.000
_cell.length_c   1.000
_cell.angle_alpha   90.00
_cell.angle_beta   90.00
_cell.angle_gamma   90.00
#
_symmetry.space_group_name_H-M   'P 1'
#
loop_
_entity.id
_entity.type
_entity.pdbx_description
1 polymer ?
#
loop_
_entity_poly.entity_id
_entity_poly.type
_entity_poly.pdbx_seq_one_letter_code
_entity_poly.pdbx_strand_id
1 'polypeptide(L)'
;MELLEKRTQTAVMVNSFIQSVYNWMAIGLALTGLVAYFVSTSPTLLRIIFGNSFVFFGLMIAELALVMFISAGINKINASTATFMFMLYSALNGVTLSAIFLAYTMSSIASTFFITAATFGACSVYGMVTKKDLT
;
A
#
# COMPACT_ATOMS: atom_id res chain seq x y z
N MET A 1 4.43 25.04 -32.90
CA MET A 1 4.06 25.50 -31.54
C MET A 1 3.05 24.56 -30.88
N GLU A 2 1.94 24.21 -31.55
CA GLU A 2 0.91 23.28 -31.02
C GLU A 2 1.44 21.90 -30.54
N LEU A 3 2.44 21.32 -31.25
CA LEU A 3 3.05 20.04 -30.86
C LEU A 3 3.89 20.12 -29.57
N LEU A 4 4.46 21.29 -29.26
CA LEU A 4 5.20 21.48 -28.01
C LEU A 4 4.23 21.64 -26.84
N GLU A 5 3.16 22.40 -27.04
CA GLU A 5 2.11 22.60 -26.03
C GLU A 5 1.42 21.28 -25.64
N LYS A 6 1.06 20.44 -26.63
CA LYS A 6 0.52 19.09 -26.37
C LYS A 6 1.49 18.22 -25.56
N ARG A 7 2.79 18.25 -25.87
CA ARG A 7 3.80 17.47 -25.11
C ARG A 7 3.93 17.94 -23.67
N THR A 8 3.89 19.26 -23.44
CA THR A 8 3.94 19.83 -22.09
C THR A 8 2.69 19.46 -21.27
N GLN A 9 1.49 19.53 -21.88
CA GLN A 9 0.23 19.15 -21.24
C GLN A 9 0.21 17.65 -20.85
N THR A 10 0.64 16.76 -21.75
CA THR A 10 0.74 15.33 -21.45
C THR A 10 1.72 15.04 -20.32
N ALA A 11 2.89 15.71 -20.32
CA ALA A 11 3.89 15.52 -19.27
C ALA A 11 3.39 15.98 -17.89
N VAL A 12 2.65 17.09 -17.82
CA VAL A 12 2.04 17.59 -16.57
C VAL A 12 0.96 16.63 -16.06
N MET A 13 0.12 16.09 -16.95
CA MET A 13 -0.92 15.11 -16.60
C MET A 13 -0.32 13.81 -16.05
N VAL A 14 0.74 13.30 -16.67
CA VAL A 14 1.40 12.06 -16.21
C VAL A 14 2.03 12.28 -14.83
N ASN A 15 2.70 13.41 -14.61
CA ASN A 15 3.33 13.70 -13.32
C ASN A 15 2.30 13.83 -12.19
N SER A 16 1.19 14.54 -12.42
CA SER A 16 0.11 14.66 -11.43
C SER A 16 -0.57 13.32 -11.12
N PHE A 17 -0.72 12.45 -12.13
CA PHE A 17 -1.23 11.10 -11.95
C PHE A 17 -0.29 10.25 -11.08
N ILE A 18 1.01 10.21 -11.39
CA ILE A 18 2.00 9.44 -10.63
C ILE A 18 2.11 9.94 -9.18
N GLN A 19 2.10 11.26 -8.96
CA GLN A 19 2.09 11.84 -7.63
C GLN A 19 0.84 11.40 -6.83
N SER A 20 -0.32 11.38 -7.48
CA SER A 20 -1.57 10.93 -6.85
C SER A 20 -1.51 9.45 -6.46
N VAL A 21 -0.96 8.60 -7.33
CA VAL A 21 -0.75 7.17 -7.04
C VAL A 21 0.18 6.99 -5.84
N TYR A 22 1.30 7.70 -5.80
CA TYR A 22 2.23 7.60 -4.66
C TYR A 22 1.63 8.06 -3.35
N ASN A 23 0.81 9.12 -3.34
CA ASN A 23 0.09 9.54 -2.15
C ASN A 23 -0.88 8.46 -1.66
N TRP A 24 -1.65 7.85 -2.56
CA TRP A 24 -2.56 6.75 -2.21
C TRP A 24 -1.82 5.52 -1.68
N MET A 25 -0.67 5.17 -2.27
CA MET A 25 0.16 4.06 -1.80
C MET A 25 0.76 4.35 -0.41
N ALA A 26 1.18 5.59 -0.16
CA ALA A 26 1.68 6.00 1.15
C ALA A 26 0.58 5.90 2.24
N ILE A 27 -0.66 6.31 1.91
CA ILE A 27 -1.82 6.16 2.81
C ILE A 27 -2.11 4.68 3.08
N GLY A 28 -2.12 3.84 2.03
CA GLY A 28 -2.33 2.39 2.17
C GLY A 28 -1.28 1.75 3.07
N LEU A 29 0.00 2.06 2.84
CA LEU A 29 1.11 1.55 3.66
C LEU A 29 1.01 2.00 5.13
N ALA A 30 0.68 3.27 5.36
CA ALA A 30 0.50 3.81 6.71
C ALA A 30 -0.65 3.11 7.44
N LEU A 31 -1.78 2.87 6.75
CA LEU A 31 -2.91 2.12 7.29
C LEU A 31 -2.49 0.68 7.63
N THR A 32 -1.82 -0.02 6.71
CA THR A 32 -1.30 -1.38 6.93
C THR A 32 -0.44 -1.45 8.19
N GLY A 33 0.50 -0.51 8.35
CA GLY A 33 1.37 -0.43 9.52
C GLY A 33 0.60 -0.17 10.83
N LEU A 34 -0.38 0.74 10.80
CA LEU A 34 -1.22 1.04 11.97
C LEU A 34 -2.07 -0.17 12.38
N VAL A 35 -2.69 -0.86 11.43
CA VAL A 35 -3.48 -2.06 11.70
C VAL A 35 -2.58 -3.19 12.22
N ALA A 36 -1.42 -3.40 11.62
CA ALA A 36 -0.45 -4.40 12.09
C ALA A 36 -0.01 -4.13 13.52
N TYR A 37 0.30 -2.87 13.85
CA TYR A 37 0.64 -2.46 15.21
C TYR A 37 -0.51 -2.69 16.18
N PHE A 38 -1.73 -2.30 15.83
CA PHE A 38 -2.91 -2.49 16.68
C PHE A 38 -3.21 -3.98 16.94
N VAL A 39 -3.10 -4.82 15.91
CA VAL A 39 -3.26 -6.28 16.08
C VAL A 39 -2.16 -6.85 16.97
N SER A 40 -0.90 -6.43 16.78
CA SER A 40 0.25 -6.93 17.56
C SER A 40 0.20 -6.58 19.04
N THR A 41 -0.48 -5.48 19.40
CA THR A 41 -0.61 -5.03 20.79
C THR A 41 -1.77 -5.70 21.53
N SER A 42 -2.61 -6.47 20.83
CA SER A 42 -3.77 -7.17 21.40
C SER A 42 -3.56 -8.69 21.42
N PRO A 43 -3.27 -9.29 22.60
CA PRO A 43 -3.08 -10.74 22.72
C PRO A 43 -4.30 -11.56 22.28
N THR A 44 -5.51 -11.02 22.47
CA THR A 44 -6.76 -11.66 22.04
C THR A 44 -6.84 -11.78 20.52
N LEU A 45 -6.51 -10.69 19.79
CA LEU A 45 -6.52 -10.70 18.33
C LEU A 45 -5.46 -11.66 17.78
N LEU A 46 -4.25 -11.61 18.34
CA LEU A 46 -3.17 -12.53 17.96
C LEU A 46 -3.58 -13.99 18.16
N ARG A 47 -4.23 -14.33 19.27
CA ARG A 47 -4.70 -15.70 19.52
C ARG A 47 -5.81 -16.13 18.55
N ILE A 48 -6.71 -15.23 18.17
CA ILE A 48 -7.77 -15.55 17.20
C ILE A 48 -7.17 -15.78 15.80
N ILE A 49 -6.24 -14.92 15.40
CA ILE A 49 -5.65 -14.94 14.05
C ILE A 49 -4.63 -16.08 13.90
N PHE A 50 -3.67 -16.19 14.82
CA PHE A 50 -2.56 -17.14 14.73
C PHE A 50 -2.79 -18.42 15.53
N GLY A 51 -3.70 -18.42 16.51
CA GLY A 51 -4.03 -19.62 17.28
C GLY A 51 -5.02 -20.56 16.59
N ASN A 52 -5.70 -20.11 15.53
CA ASN A 52 -6.61 -20.93 14.73
C ASN A 52 -6.16 -20.94 13.26
N SER A 53 -5.62 -22.07 12.81
CA SER A 53 -5.15 -22.22 11.42
C SER A 53 -6.25 -21.96 10.39
N PHE A 54 -7.52 -22.24 10.70
CA PHE A 54 -8.64 -21.96 9.79
C PHE A 54 -8.84 -20.46 9.57
N VAL A 55 -8.70 -19.65 10.63
CA VAL A 55 -8.81 -18.18 10.52
C VAL A 55 -7.63 -17.63 9.73
N PHE A 56 -6.41 -18.10 10.01
CA PHE A 56 -5.22 -17.69 9.26
C PHE A 56 -5.33 -17.97 7.76
N PHE A 57 -5.64 -19.21 7.38
CA PHE A 57 -5.83 -19.55 5.96
C PHE A 57 -7.04 -18.85 5.35
N GLY A 58 -8.11 -18.64 6.11
CA GLY A 58 -9.27 -17.85 5.68
C GLY A 58 -8.90 -16.41 5.34
N LEU A 59 -8.08 -15.76 6.16
CA LEU A 59 -7.56 -14.41 5.90
C LEU A 59 -6.69 -14.38 4.64
N MET A 60 -5.79 -15.36 4.48
CA MET A 60 -4.94 -15.46 3.29
C MET A 60 -5.76 -15.64 2.00
N ILE A 61 -6.78 -16.50 2.02
CA ILE A 61 -7.68 -16.70 0.88
C ILE A 61 -8.50 -15.43 0.61
N ALA A 62 -9.02 -14.78 1.65
CA ALA A 62 -9.75 -13.53 1.51
C ALA A 62 -8.89 -12.43 0.90
N GLU A 63 -7.62 -12.34 1.29
CA GLU A 63 -6.66 -11.38 0.76
C GLU A 63 -6.40 -11.61 -0.74
N LEU A 64 -6.16 -12.86 -1.13
CA LEU A 64 -5.98 -13.24 -2.54
C LEU A 64 -7.25 -13.04 -3.37
N ALA A 65 -8.41 -13.40 -2.83
CA ALA A 65 -9.69 -13.20 -3.51
C ALA A 65 -9.97 -11.72 -3.74
N LEU A 66 -9.66 -10.86 -2.75
CA LEU A 66 -9.88 -9.43 -2.85
C LEU A 66 -8.97 -8.78 -3.90
N VAL A 67 -7.67 -9.10 -3.93
CA VAL A 67 -6.77 -8.53 -4.95
C VAL A 67 -7.11 -9.01 -6.36
N MET A 68 -7.52 -10.28 -6.51
CA MET A 68 -7.97 -10.82 -7.79
C MET A 68 -9.26 -10.14 -8.26
N PHE A 69 -10.20 -9.91 -7.35
CA PHE A 69 -11.44 -9.20 -7.63
C PHE A 69 -11.19 -7.75 -8.07
N ILE A 70 -10.34 -7.02 -7.33
CA ILE A 70 -9.95 -5.65 -7.68
C ILE A 70 -9.29 -5.65 -9.07
N SER A 71 -8.32 -6.53 -9.30
CA SER A 71 -7.56 -6.59 -10.56
C SER A 71 -8.45 -6.93 -11.76
N ALA A 72 -9.39 -7.86 -11.61
CA ALA A 72 -10.34 -8.24 -12.66
C ALA A 72 -11.44 -7.19 -12.88
N GLY A 73 -11.82 -6.48 -11.81
CA GLY A 73 -12.93 -5.52 -11.80
C GLY A 73 -12.53 -4.07 -12.03
N ILE A 74 -11.23 -3.72 -12.04
CA ILE A 74 -10.77 -2.32 -11.99
C ILE A 74 -11.31 -1.45 -13.12
N ASN A 75 -11.51 -2.03 -14.31
CA ASN A 75 -12.05 -1.31 -15.48
C ASN A 75 -13.57 -1.14 -15.46
N LYS A 76 -14.27 -1.79 -14.52
CA LYS A 76 -15.74 -1.81 -14.42
C LYS A 76 -16.27 -1.13 -13.16
N ILE A 77 -15.43 -0.95 -12.14
CA ILE A 77 -15.81 -0.34 -10.85
C ILE A 77 -15.54 1.17 -10.86
N ASN A 78 -16.35 1.93 -10.12
CA ASN A 78 -16.11 3.37 -9.95
C ASN A 78 -14.92 3.63 -9.01
N ALA A 79 -14.34 4.83 -9.11
CA ALA A 79 -13.14 5.21 -8.35
C ALA A 79 -13.34 5.06 -6.82
N SER A 80 -14.52 5.45 -6.30
CA SER A 80 -14.81 5.34 -4.86
C SER A 80 -14.81 3.90 -4.36
N THR A 81 -15.36 2.96 -5.13
CA THR A 81 -15.37 1.54 -4.77
C THR A 81 -13.95 0.97 -4.83
N ALA A 82 -13.17 1.34 -5.85
CA ALA A 82 -11.77 0.92 -5.96
C ALA A 82 -10.95 1.39 -4.74
N THR A 83 -11.11 2.65 -4.34
CA THR A 83 -10.45 3.18 -3.14
C THR A 83 -10.88 2.44 -1.87
N PHE A 84 -12.17 2.19 -1.68
CA PHE A 84 -12.66 1.46 -0.52
C PHE A 84 -12.09 0.02 -0.46
N MET A 85 -12.12 -0.68 -1.60
CA MET A 85 -11.57 -2.04 -1.70
C MET A 85 -10.06 -2.06 -1.48
N PHE A 86 -9.33 -1.07 -1.99
CA PHE A 86 -7.89 -0.92 -1.73
C PHE A 86 -7.60 -0.67 -0.23
N MET A 87 -8.39 0.18 0.43
CA MET A 87 -8.24 0.44 1.86
C MET A 87 -8.56 -0.80 2.70
N LEU A 88 -9.60 -1.55 2.33
CA LEU A 88 -9.94 -2.82 2.95
C LEU A 88 -8.82 -3.86 2.76
N TYR A 89 -8.27 -3.95 1.54
CA TYR A 89 -7.14 -4.82 1.22
C TYR A 89 -5.89 -4.44 2.04
N SER A 90 -5.59 -3.15 2.15
CA SER A 90 -4.48 -2.64 2.96
C SER A 90 -4.65 -2.97 4.45
N ALA A 91 -5.86 -2.79 4.99
CA ALA A 91 -6.16 -3.15 6.37
C ALA A 91 -6.01 -4.67 6.60
N LEU A 92 -6.52 -5.49 5.70
CA LEU A 92 -6.40 -6.96 5.77
C LEU A 92 -4.93 -7.40 5.72
N ASN A 93 -4.14 -6.79 4.84
CA ASN A 93 -2.68 -6.95 4.80
C ASN A 93 -2.03 -6.57 6.15
N GLY A 94 -2.51 -5.52 6.80
CA GLY A 94 -2.01 -5.14 8.13
C GLY A 94 -2.27 -6.23 9.17
N VAL A 95 -3.46 -6.85 9.12
CA VAL A 95 -3.80 -7.97 10.01
C VAL A 95 -2.86 -9.16 9.77
N THR A 96 -2.61 -9.55 8.51
CA THR A 96 -1.74 -10.69 8.18
C THR A 96 -0.27 -10.39 8.50
N LEU A 97 0.22 -9.18 8.20
CA LEU A 97 1.58 -8.74 8.48
C LEU A 97 1.87 -8.48 9.96
N SER A 98 0.86 -8.44 10.83
CA SER A 98 1.07 -8.37 12.29
C SER A 98 1.95 -9.52 12.81
N ALA A 99 2.05 -10.64 12.07
CA ALA A 99 2.96 -11.75 12.34
C ALA A 99 4.44 -11.31 12.47
N ILE A 100 4.84 -10.26 11.73
CA ILE A 100 6.21 -9.73 11.76
C ILE A 100 6.57 -9.21 13.16
N PHE A 101 5.61 -8.62 13.87
CA PHE A 101 5.80 -8.16 15.26
C PHE A 101 5.99 -9.30 16.27
N LEU A 102 5.67 -10.54 15.90
CA LEU A 102 5.95 -11.72 16.72
C LEU A 102 7.36 -12.26 16.50
N ALA A 103 7.93 -12.05 15.31
CA ALA A 103 9.23 -12.59 14.92
C ALA A 103 10.38 -11.59 15.13
N TYR A 104 10.11 -10.28 15.02
CA TYR A 104 11.12 -9.23 15.06
C TYR A 104 10.87 -8.22 16.19
N THR A 105 11.95 -7.58 16.64
CA THR A 105 11.85 -6.53 17.66
C THR A 105 11.23 -5.26 17.10
N MET A 106 10.54 -4.49 17.96
CA MET A 106 9.97 -3.20 17.58
C MET A 106 11.03 -2.23 17.04
N SER A 107 12.25 -2.26 17.57
CA SER A 107 13.35 -1.43 17.07
C SER A 107 13.72 -1.78 15.63
N SER A 108 13.77 -3.07 15.27
CA SER A 108 14.08 -3.53 13.92
C SER A 108 12.96 -3.21 12.92
N ILE A 109 11.71 -3.28 13.37
CA ILE A 109 10.55 -2.97 12.54
C ILE A 109 10.50 -1.45 12.28
N ALA A 110 10.63 -0.64 13.32
CA ALA A 110 10.62 0.80 13.19
C ALA A 110 11.77 1.31 12.32
N SER A 111 13.00 0.83 12.53
CA SER A 111 14.14 1.24 11.70
C SER A 111 13.94 0.88 10.24
N THR A 112 13.52 -0.35 9.93
CA THR A 112 13.24 -0.80 8.56
C THR A 112 12.14 0.03 7.92
N PHE A 113 11.05 0.31 8.65
CA PHE A 113 9.95 1.14 8.15
C PHE A 113 10.41 2.56 7.81
N PHE A 114 11.12 3.24 8.72
CA PHE A 114 11.59 4.60 8.47
C PHE A 114 12.66 4.66 7.37
N ILE A 115 13.57 3.69 7.29
CA ILE A 115 14.58 3.62 6.22
C ILE A 115 13.89 3.45 4.86
N THR A 116 12.96 2.51 4.75
CA THR A 116 12.24 2.24 3.49
C THR A 116 11.33 3.41 3.09
N ALA A 117 10.61 4.00 4.05
CA ALA A 117 9.78 5.19 3.82
C ALA A 117 10.61 6.40 3.41
N ALA A 118 11.74 6.66 4.07
CA ALA A 118 12.65 7.75 3.72
C ALA A 118 13.26 7.53 2.33
N THR A 119 13.67 6.29 2.02
CA THR A 119 14.20 5.94 0.68
C THR A 119 13.15 6.13 -0.40
N PHE A 120 11.93 5.63 -0.18
CA PHE A 120 10.82 5.79 -1.10
C PHE A 120 10.47 7.26 -1.31
N GLY A 121 10.37 8.04 -0.22
CA GLY A 121 10.11 9.48 -0.27
C GLY A 121 11.22 10.24 -1.02
N ALA A 122 12.49 9.95 -0.72
CA ALA A 122 13.63 10.54 -1.41
C ALA A 122 13.63 10.22 -2.90
N CYS A 123 13.41 8.96 -3.28
CA CYS A 123 13.29 8.54 -4.67
C CYS A 123 12.07 9.15 -5.38
N SER A 124 10.94 9.31 -4.67
CA SER A 124 9.73 9.95 -5.20
C SER A 124 9.97 11.42 -5.50
N VAL A 125 10.55 12.17 -4.55
CA VAL A 125 10.95 13.57 -4.76
C VAL A 125 11.99 13.67 -5.87
N TYR A 126 13.00 12.81 -5.87
CA TYR A 126 14.03 12.79 -6.89
C TYR A 126 13.45 12.50 -8.29
N GLY A 127 12.48 11.58 -8.41
CA GLY A 127 11.79 11.27 -9.66
C GLY A 127 10.86 12.39 -10.14
N MET A 128 10.28 13.18 -9.23
CA MET A 128 9.47 14.35 -9.58
C MET A 128 10.32 15.56 -9.99
N VAL A 129 11.46 15.76 -9.34
CA VAL A 129 12.34 16.92 -9.57
C VAL A 129 13.28 16.69 -10.76
N THR A 130 13.73 15.45 -10.96
CA THR A 130 14.68 15.13 -12.04
C THR A 130 13.92 14.76 -13.31
N LYS A 131 13.98 15.61 -14.33
CA LYS A 131 13.44 15.35 -15.68
C LYS A 131 14.30 14.35 -16.49
N LYS A 132 14.87 13.35 -15.83
CA LYS A 132 15.66 12.32 -16.52
C LYS A 132 14.67 11.31 -17.09
N ASP A 133 14.56 11.30 -18.40
CA ASP A 133 13.82 10.25 -19.11
C ASP A 133 14.55 8.93 -18.84
N LEU A 134 13.87 7.99 -18.20
CA LEU A 134 14.34 6.62 -17.94
C LEU A 134 13.65 5.61 -18.86
N THR A 135 13.02 6.12 -19.92
CA THR A 135 12.42 5.35 -21.00
C THR A 135 13.43 5.08 -22.12
#